data_AF-A0A174EE79-F1
#
_entry.id   AF-A0A174EE79-F1
#
_cell.length_a   1.000
_cell.length_b   1.000
_cell.length_c   1.000
_cell.angle_alpha   90.00
_cell.angle_beta   90.00
_cell.angle_gamma   90.00
#
_symmetry.space_group_name_H-M   'P 1'
#
loop_
_entity.id
_entity.type
_entity.pdbx_description
1 polymer ?
#
loop_
_entity_poly.entity_id
_entity_poly.type
_entity_poly.pdbx_seq_one_letter_code
_entity_poly.pdbx_strand_id
1 'polypeptide(L)'
;MDTKDMKITIGHLYPDLLNLYGDRGNIACLMKRCIWRGIEAETIEFNTGDQIDFSKLDIVLLGGGSDREQAIVCKSLLEIQSEFKDYVEDGGVVIAVCGGYQLLGKYYKTDAGMIEGLNLVDIYTEQEEGRLIDNIVLDSDLVDMPVVGFENHGGRTYLNGNKPFGKVLYGAGNDGKSGYEGVVYKNVIGTYLHGPLLPKNPQVSDYLIQKALERKYGEVQLMPLDDSQEKEANDYIYHRFVK
;
A
#
# COMPACT_ATOMS: atom_id res chain seq x y z
N MET A 1 14.26 -13.22 18.90
CA MET A 1 13.29 -13.12 20.02
C MET A 1 12.11 -14.03 19.70
N ASP A 2 11.48 -14.65 20.70
CA ASP A 2 10.19 -15.33 20.50
C ASP A 2 9.13 -14.25 20.20
N THR A 3 8.35 -14.43 19.14
CA THR A 3 7.37 -13.43 18.66
C THR A 3 6.10 -13.37 19.50
N LYS A 4 5.95 -14.29 20.47
CA LYS A 4 4.74 -14.44 21.31
C LYS A 4 4.38 -13.24 22.19
N ASP A 5 5.32 -12.36 22.51
CA ASP A 5 5.08 -11.16 23.34
C ASP A 5 5.03 -9.87 22.50
N MET A 6 5.02 -9.97 21.16
CA MET A 6 4.99 -8.82 20.26
C MET A 6 3.55 -8.46 19.89
N LYS A 7 3.30 -7.16 19.72
CA LYS A 7 2.00 -6.61 19.29
C LYS A 7 2.15 -5.64 18.13
N ILE A 8 1.27 -5.76 17.14
CA ILE A 8 1.11 -4.82 16.02
C ILE A 8 -0.30 -4.20 16.03
N THR A 9 -0.36 -2.89 15.93
CA THR A 9 -1.59 -2.11 15.77
C THR A 9 -1.64 -1.53 14.36
N ILE A 10 -2.67 -1.90 13.59
CA ILE A 10 -2.87 -1.47 12.21
C ILE A 10 -3.93 -0.36 12.16
N GLY A 11 -3.58 0.82 11.68
CA GLY A 11 -4.54 1.90 11.42
C GLY A 11 -5.12 1.79 10.01
N HIS A 12 -6.43 1.60 9.91
CA HIS A 12 -7.15 1.62 8.64
C HIS A 12 -7.81 2.99 8.47
N LEU A 13 -7.24 3.82 7.59
CA LEU A 13 -7.65 5.21 7.42
C LEU A 13 -8.81 5.34 6.43
N TYR A 14 -9.89 5.96 6.90
CA TYR A 14 -11.11 6.31 6.16
C TYR A 14 -11.80 5.16 5.43
N PRO A 15 -12.04 3.99 6.06
CA PRO A 15 -12.68 2.85 5.40
C PRO A 15 -14.18 3.03 5.12
N ASP A 16 -14.78 4.10 5.62
CA ASP A 16 -16.12 4.56 5.26
C ASP A 16 -16.18 5.16 3.85
N LEU A 17 -15.09 5.78 3.39
CA LEU A 17 -14.99 6.45 2.09
C LEU A 17 -14.00 5.80 1.11
N LEU A 18 -12.90 5.24 1.60
CA LEU A 18 -11.83 4.60 0.81
C LEU A 18 -11.93 3.08 0.89
N ASN A 19 -13.04 2.53 0.39
CA ASN A 19 -13.36 1.10 0.49
C ASN A 19 -13.54 0.39 -0.86
N LEU A 20 -13.06 0.99 -1.94
CA LEU A 20 -13.08 0.33 -3.24
C LEU A 20 -12.05 -0.81 -3.27
N TYR A 21 -12.25 -1.75 -4.20
CA TYR A 21 -11.26 -2.77 -4.59
C TYR A 21 -10.78 -3.74 -3.49
N GLY A 22 -11.51 -3.84 -2.37
CA GLY A 22 -11.35 -4.92 -1.41
C GLY A 22 -10.20 -4.74 -0.41
N ASP A 23 -9.79 -3.52 -0.10
CA ASP A 23 -8.66 -3.22 0.79
C ASP A 23 -8.78 -3.82 2.21
N ARG A 24 -10.01 -4.10 2.68
CA ARG A 24 -10.25 -4.88 3.92
C ARG A 24 -9.60 -6.28 3.88
N GLY A 25 -9.43 -6.85 2.69
CA GLY A 25 -8.71 -8.10 2.50
C GLY A 25 -7.20 -7.98 2.80
N ASN A 26 -6.60 -6.80 2.59
CA ASN A 26 -5.21 -6.55 2.99
C ASN A 26 -5.07 -6.55 4.51
N ILE A 27 -6.00 -5.89 5.23
CA ILE A 27 -6.06 -5.91 6.70
C ILE A 27 -6.20 -7.34 7.22
N ALA A 28 -7.16 -8.11 6.68
CA ALA A 28 -7.38 -9.48 7.09
C ALA A 28 -6.13 -10.36 6.88
N CYS A 29 -5.40 -10.16 5.77
CA CYS A 29 -4.14 -10.83 5.49
C CYS A 29 -3.08 -10.51 6.57
N LEU A 30 -2.82 -9.22 6.82
CA LEU A 30 -1.83 -8.79 7.80
C LEU A 30 -2.14 -9.35 9.20
N MET A 31 -3.39 -9.21 9.65
CA MET A 31 -3.83 -9.76 10.93
C MET A 31 -3.60 -11.27 11.03
N LYS A 32 -3.99 -12.04 10.01
CA LYS A 32 -3.85 -13.50 10.02
C LYS A 32 -2.39 -13.93 10.05
N ARG A 33 -1.53 -13.28 9.26
CA ARG A 33 -0.10 -13.57 9.21
C ARG A 33 0.62 -13.22 10.52
N CYS A 34 0.17 -12.20 11.25
CA CYS A 34 0.62 -11.93 12.62
C CYS A 34 0.17 -13.04 13.59
N ILE A 35 -1.13 -13.37 13.60
CA ILE A 35 -1.71 -14.36 14.52
C ILE A 35 -1.08 -15.75 14.33
N TRP A 36 -0.82 -16.16 13.09
CA TRP A 36 -0.16 -17.44 12.80
C TRP A 36 1.27 -17.54 13.35
N ARG A 37 1.90 -16.40 13.64
CA ARG A 37 3.22 -16.31 14.27
C ARG A 37 3.15 -16.03 15.78
N GLY A 38 1.96 -16.03 16.35
CA GLY A 38 1.75 -15.69 17.76
C GLY A 38 1.94 -14.21 18.09
N ILE A 39 1.99 -13.33 17.08
CA ILE A 39 2.05 -11.88 17.28
C ILE A 39 0.61 -11.39 17.53
N GLU A 40 0.39 -10.66 18.62
CA GLU A 40 -0.89 -10.01 18.85
C GLU A 40 -1.12 -8.95 17.76
N ALA A 41 -2.30 -8.94 17.14
CA ALA A 41 -2.62 -7.97 16.11
C ALA A 41 -4.02 -7.40 16.33
N GLU A 42 -4.13 -6.09 16.25
CA GLU A 42 -5.41 -5.38 16.28
C GLU A 42 -5.49 -4.38 15.12
N THR A 43 -6.70 -4.04 14.72
CA THR A 43 -6.96 -2.98 13.74
C THR A 43 -7.81 -1.90 14.39
N ILE A 44 -7.44 -0.64 14.16
CA ILE A 44 -8.23 0.53 14.51
C ILE A 44 -8.67 1.17 13.20
N GLU A 45 -9.99 1.23 12.99
CA GLU A 45 -10.58 1.95 11.87
C GLU A 45 -10.79 3.41 12.27
N PHE A 46 -10.32 4.34 11.43
CA PHE A 46 -10.52 5.77 11.62
C PHE A 46 -11.43 6.29 10.51
N ASN A 47 -12.70 6.54 10.83
CA ASN A 47 -13.68 7.05 9.88
C ASN A 47 -13.60 8.59 9.79
N THR A 48 -14.40 9.16 8.90
CA THR A 48 -14.50 10.62 8.76
C THR A 48 -14.90 11.27 10.08
N GLY A 49 -14.07 12.20 10.56
CA GLY A 49 -14.28 12.94 11.81
C GLY A 49 -13.59 12.33 13.04
N ASP A 50 -13.01 11.13 12.93
CA ASP A 50 -12.21 10.54 13.99
C ASP A 50 -10.84 11.22 14.12
N GLN A 51 -10.31 11.27 15.34
CA GLN A 51 -8.95 11.75 15.59
C GLN A 51 -7.95 10.60 15.43
N ILE A 52 -6.87 10.86 14.70
CA ILE A 52 -5.83 9.87 14.43
C ILE A 52 -4.61 10.18 15.29
N ASP A 53 -4.16 9.18 16.04
CA ASP A 53 -2.94 9.24 16.85
C ASP A 53 -1.92 8.24 16.28
N PHE A 54 -1.06 8.72 15.37
CA PHE A 54 -0.05 7.90 14.71
C PHE A 54 0.97 7.27 15.67
N SER A 55 1.14 7.81 16.89
CA SER A 55 2.06 7.25 17.88
C SER A 55 1.64 5.86 18.39
N LYS A 56 0.36 5.51 18.21
CA LYS A 56 -0.21 4.20 18.57
C LYS A 56 -0.23 3.21 17.41
N LEU A 57 0.23 3.61 16.22
CA LEU A 57 0.13 2.81 15.01
C LEU A 57 1.49 2.26 14.61
N ASP A 58 1.50 1.00 14.19
CA ASP A 58 2.68 0.32 13.70
C ASP A 58 2.65 0.19 12.17
N ILE A 59 1.45 0.03 11.59
CA ILE A 59 1.19 0.02 10.15
C ILE A 59 -0.01 0.91 9.85
N VAL A 60 0.08 1.71 8.81
CA VAL A 60 -1.03 2.51 8.26
C VAL A 60 -1.44 1.95 6.90
N LEU A 61 -2.73 1.66 6.73
CA LEU A 61 -3.33 1.35 5.44
C LEU A 61 -4.20 2.52 4.99
N LEU A 62 -3.94 3.01 3.77
CA LEU A 62 -4.74 4.04 3.12
C LEU A 62 -5.26 3.53 1.77
N GLY A 63 -6.55 3.21 1.72
CA GLY A 63 -7.18 2.59 0.56
C GLY A 63 -7.49 3.54 -0.61
N GLY A 64 -8.22 3.01 -1.59
CA GLY A 64 -8.73 3.77 -2.73
C GLY A 64 -10.22 4.10 -2.62
N GLY A 65 -10.61 5.29 -3.10
CA GLY A 65 -12.01 5.72 -3.24
C GLY A 65 -12.26 6.36 -4.61
N SER A 66 -13.49 6.77 -4.89
CA SER A 66 -13.78 7.62 -6.06
C SER A 66 -13.10 8.99 -5.94
N ASP A 67 -12.93 9.72 -7.04
CA ASP A 67 -12.30 11.06 -7.01
C ASP A 67 -13.01 12.01 -6.02
N ARG A 68 -14.34 11.90 -5.89
CA ARG A 68 -15.13 12.67 -4.93
C ARG A 68 -14.80 12.31 -3.49
N GLU A 69 -14.72 11.02 -3.18
CA GLU A 69 -14.39 10.52 -1.83
C GLU A 69 -12.95 10.86 -1.47
N GLN A 70 -12.01 10.70 -2.42
CA GLN A 70 -10.62 11.12 -2.24
C GLN A 70 -10.51 12.61 -1.93
N ALA A 71 -11.24 13.48 -2.63
CA ALA A 71 -11.23 14.91 -2.36
C ALA A 71 -11.77 15.27 -0.96
N ILE A 72 -12.71 14.48 -0.43
CA ILE A 72 -13.22 14.66 0.94
C ILE A 72 -12.15 14.23 1.95
N VAL A 73 -11.62 13.01 1.79
CA VAL A 73 -10.62 12.44 2.70
C VAL A 73 -9.34 13.24 2.70
N CYS A 74 -8.92 13.75 1.54
CA CYS A 74 -7.71 14.56 1.43
C CYS A 74 -7.76 15.82 2.28
N LYS A 75 -8.94 16.46 2.44
CA LYS A 75 -9.08 17.61 3.33
C LYS A 75 -8.78 17.23 4.78
N SER A 76 -9.32 16.11 5.25
CA SER A 76 -9.05 15.61 6.60
C SER A 76 -7.60 15.16 6.78
N LEU A 77 -7.01 14.51 5.77
CA LEU A 77 -5.59 14.14 5.82
C LEU A 77 -4.66 15.36 5.84
N LEU A 78 -5.03 16.45 5.16
CA LEU A 78 -4.26 17.71 5.18
C LEU A 78 -4.24 18.36 6.57
N GLU A 79 -5.30 18.17 7.38
CA GLU A 79 -5.35 18.68 8.76
C GLU A 79 -4.35 17.98 9.69
N ILE A 80 -3.97 16.73 9.38
CA ILE A 80 -3.02 15.90 10.14
C ILE A 80 -1.72 15.63 9.36
N GLN A 81 -1.44 16.46 8.36
CA GLN A 81 -0.35 16.23 7.41
C GLN A 81 1.02 16.27 8.08
N SER A 82 1.23 17.15 9.05
CA SER A 82 2.46 17.20 9.83
C SER A 82 2.71 15.90 10.59
N GLU A 83 1.71 15.38 11.29
CA GLU A 83 1.80 14.19 12.12
C GLU A 83 1.99 12.93 11.25
N PHE A 84 1.30 12.87 10.11
CA PHE A 84 1.48 11.77 9.16
C PHE A 84 2.88 11.82 8.52
N LYS A 85 3.37 13.02 8.21
CA LYS A 85 4.74 13.20 7.72
C LYS A 85 5.76 12.76 8.77
N ASP A 86 5.60 13.17 10.02
CA ASP A 86 6.50 12.78 11.11
C ASP A 86 6.48 11.25 11.30
N TYR A 87 5.31 10.61 11.21
CA TYR A 87 5.19 9.14 11.23
C TYR A 87 5.98 8.47 10.10
N VAL A 88 5.83 8.95 8.85
CA VAL A 88 6.57 8.42 7.69
C VAL A 88 8.07 8.65 7.85
N GLU A 89 8.47 9.84 8.29
CA GLU A 89 9.87 10.21 8.42
C GLU A 89 10.58 9.44 9.53
N ASP A 90 9.87 9.08 10.61
CA ASP A 90 10.31 8.19 11.69
C ASP A 90 10.28 6.68 11.32
N GLY A 91 10.08 6.36 10.04
CA GLY A 91 10.11 4.98 9.54
C GLY A 91 8.81 4.20 9.77
N GLY A 92 7.70 4.90 10.03
CA GLY A 92 6.36 4.31 10.04
C GLY A 92 6.06 3.55 8.74
N VAL A 93 5.34 2.43 8.86
CA VAL A 93 5.01 1.57 7.73
C VAL A 93 3.69 2.01 7.12
N VAL A 94 3.69 2.29 5.81
CA VAL A 94 2.48 2.70 5.10
C VAL A 94 2.28 1.81 3.89
N ILE A 95 1.06 1.29 3.70
CA ILE A 95 0.61 0.71 2.44
C ILE A 95 -0.55 1.53 1.92
N ALA A 96 -0.31 2.23 0.80
CA ALA A 96 -1.29 3.11 0.17
C ALA A 96 -1.69 2.56 -1.20
N VAL A 97 -3.00 2.48 -1.46
CA VAL A 97 -3.56 1.81 -2.64
C VAL A 97 -4.35 2.79 -3.50
N CYS A 98 -4.03 2.84 -4.80
CA CYS A 98 -4.65 3.70 -5.81
C CYS A 98 -4.83 5.14 -5.37
N GLY A 99 -6.05 5.56 -5.00
CA GLY A 99 -6.32 6.91 -4.55
C GLY A 99 -5.46 7.32 -3.37
N GLY A 100 -5.37 6.44 -2.35
CA GLY A 100 -4.50 6.67 -1.21
C GLY A 100 -3.04 6.90 -1.60
N TYR A 101 -2.54 6.11 -2.56
CA TYR A 101 -1.19 6.28 -3.12
C TYR A 101 -1.02 7.65 -3.79
N GLN A 102 -1.97 8.06 -4.63
CA GLN A 102 -1.94 9.35 -5.31
C GLN A 102 -1.90 10.52 -4.32
N LEU A 103 -2.68 10.42 -3.22
CA LEU A 103 -2.75 11.45 -2.18
C LEU A 103 -1.45 11.61 -1.38
N LEU A 104 -0.56 10.60 -1.36
CA LEU A 104 0.76 10.76 -0.73
C LEU A 104 1.64 11.81 -1.44
N GLY A 105 1.37 12.05 -2.72
CA GLY A 105 2.13 12.97 -3.58
C GLY A 105 1.78 14.44 -3.39
N LYS A 106 2.31 15.27 -4.29
CA LYS A 106 2.04 16.70 -4.37
C LYS A 106 0.60 17.00 -4.76
N TYR A 107 0.07 16.26 -5.73
CA TYR A 107 -1.30 16.43 -6.22
C TYR A 107 -1.76 15.25 -7.07
N TYR A 108 -3.08 15.17 -7.23
CA TYR A 108 -3.75 14.42 -8.29
C TYR A 108 -4.62 15.37 -9.13
N LYS A 109 -4.36 15.42 -10.44
CA LYS A 109 -5.05 16.32 -11.37
C LYS A 109 -5.96 15.54 -12.32
N THR A 110 -7.21 15.98 -12.41
CA THR A 110 -8.24 15.46 -13.32
C THR A 110 -8.80 16.57 -14.20
N ASP A 111 -9.66 16.21 -15.16
CA ASP A 111 -10.44 17.19 -15.93
C ASP A 111 -11.38 18.02 -15.05
N ALA A 112 -11.80 17.49 -13.90
CA ALA A 112 -12.68 18.16 -12.95
C ALA A 112 -11.93 19.15 -12.04
N GLY A 113 -10.60 19.09 -12.00
CA GLY A 113 -9.76 19.98 -11.19
C GLY A 113 -8.58 19.26 -10.56
N MET A 114 -7.90 19.97 -9.66
CA MET A 114 -6.73 19.46 -8.94
C MET A 114 -7.09 19.21 -7.47
N ILE A 115 -6.74 18.02 -6.99
CA ILE A 115 -6.73 17.68 -5.56
C ILE A 115 -5.28 17.86 -5.09
N GLU A 116 -5.06 18.83 -4.20
CA GLU A 116 -3.78 18.98 -3.50
C GLU A 116 -3.54 17.76 -2.63
N GLY A 117 -2.38 17.12 -2.77
CA GLY A 117 -2.00 15.95 -1.99
C GLY A 117 -1.21 16.33 -0.74
N LEU A 118 -0.78 15.32 0.01
CA LEU A 118 -0.12 15.48 1.31
C LEU A 118 1.35 15.86 1.21
N ASN A 119 1.96 15.72 0.03
CA ASN A 119 3.37 16.00 -0.21
C ASN A 119 4.29 15.27 0.79
N LEU A 120 3.96 14.01 1.08
CA LEU A 120 4.76 13.11 1.94
C LEU A 120 5.86 12.42 1.12
N VAL A 121 5.59 12.15 -0.16
CA VAL A 121 6.53 11.58 -1.12
C VAL A 121 6.59 12.49 -2.33
N ASP A 122 7.78 12.72 -2.90
CA ASP A 122 7.96 13.56 -4.09
C ASP A 122 7.47 12.84 -5.37
N ILE A 123 6.15 12.71 -5.49
CA ILE A 123 5.46 12.18 -6.67
C ILE A 123 4.31 13.12 -7.02
N TYR A 124 3.77 12.99 -8.23
CA TYR A 124 2.51 13.62 -8.60
C TYR A 124 1.76 12.73 -9.59
N THR A 125 0.45 12.93 -9.70
CA THR A 125 -0.39 12.13 -10.58
C THR A 125 -1.26 13.02 -11.47
N GLU A 126 -1.32 12.69 -12.76
CA GLU A 126 -2.21 13.35 -13.72
C GLU A 126 -3.09 12.32 -14.42
N GLN A 127 -4.38 12.58 -14.52
CA GLN A 127 -5.28 11.77 -15.31
C GLN A 127 -4.95 11.92 -16.80
N GLU A 128 -4.79 10.80 -17.50
CA GLU A 128 -4.68 10.77 -18.95
C GLU A 128 -5.91 10.09 -19.58
N GLU A 129 -6.05 10.20 -20.90
CA GLU A 129 -7.11 9.54 -21.65
C GLU A 129 -7.03 8.01 -21.47
N GLY A 130 -8.19 7.40 -21.19
CA GLY A 130 -8.30 5.97 -20.98
C GLY A 130 -7.73 5.49 -19.64
N ARG A 131 -8.17 4.30 -19.24
CA ARG A 131 -7.71 3.65 -18.01
C ARG A 131 -6.71 2.56 -18.35
N LEU A 132 -5.68 2.44 -17.52
CA LEU A 132 -4.82 1.26 -17.50
C LEU A 132 -5.57 0.18 -16.73
N ILE A 133 -5.99 -0.86 -17.45
CA ILE A 133 -6.82 -1.94 -16.92
C ILE A 133 -6.28 -3.27 -17.42
N ASP A 134 -5.57 -4.00 -16.56
CA ASP A 134 -5.19 -5.39 -16.83
C ASP A 134 -4.74 -6.08 -15.52
N ASN A 135 -4.41 -7.36 -15.62
CA ASN A 135 -3.53 -7.99 -14.64
C ASN A 135 -2.14 -7.38 -14.75
N ILE A 136 -1.43 -7.37 -13.63
CA ILE A 136 -0.09 -6.81 -13.56
C ILE A 136 0.80 -7.77 -12.79
N VAL A 137 2.04 -7.88 -13.26
CA VAL A 137 3.08 -8.72 -12.65
C VAL A 137 4.35 -7.90 -12.57
N LEU A 138 4.93 -7.84 -11.37
CA LEU A 138 6.12 -7.06 -11.07
C LEU A 138 7.27 -7.95 -10.60
N ASP A 139 8.47 -7.50 -10.91
CA ASP A 139 9.72 -7.92 -10.27
C ASP A 139 10.14 -6.82 -9.28
N SER A 140 10.28 -7.15 -7.99
CA SER A 140 10.50 -6.18 -6.91
C SER A 140 11.69 -6.60 -6.05
N ASP A 141 12.66 -5.70 -5.84
CA ASP A 141 13.80 -5.98 -4.96
C ASP A 141 13.41 -6.16 -3.47
N LEU A 142 12.14 -5.93 -3.09
CA LEU A 142 11.70 -6.09 -1.71
C LEU A 142 11.41 -7.55 -1.35
N VAL A 143 11.17 -8.41 -2.34
CA VAL A 143 10.66 -9.77 -2.17
C VAL A 143 11.21 -10.69 -3.27
N ASP A 144 11.35 -11.98 -2.99
CA ASP A 144 11.86 -12.95 -3.97
C ASP A 144 10.77 -13.43 -4.95
N MET A 145 9.52 -13.47 -4.49
CA MET A 145 8.37 -13.83 -5.33
C MET A 145 7.95 -12.65 -6.22
N PRO A 146 7.49 -12.91 -7.46
CA PRO A 146 6.89 -11.85 -8.26
C PRO A 146 5.67 -11.28 -7.55
N VAL A 147 5.45 -9.98 -7.70
CA VAL A 147 4.26 -9.32 -7.14
C VAL A 147 3.17 -9.30 -8.19
N VAL A 148 2.03 -9.94 -7.91
CA VAL A 148 0.92 -10.06 -8.87
C VAL A 148 -0.32 -9.30 -8.39
N GLY A 149 -1.07 -8.73 -9.31
CA GLY A 149 -2.29 -8.01 -8.96
C GLY A 149 -3.14 -7.65 -10.16
N PHE A 150 -4.02 -6.68 -9.97
CA PHE A 150 -4.83 -6.08 -11.02
C PHE A 150 -4.71 -4.56 -10.93
N GLU A 151 -4.48 -3.89 -12.05
CA GLU A 151 -4.44 -2.44 -12.14
C GLU A 151 -5.74 -1.92 -12.78
N ASN A 152 -6.26 -0.82 -12.26
CA ASN A 152 -7.43 -0.15 -12.84
C ASN A 152 -7.42 1.34 -12.48
N HIS A 153 -6.67 2.14 -13.23
CA HIS A 153 -6.54 3.58 -12.93
C HIS A 153 -6.45 4.45 -14.18
N GLY A 154 -7.04 5.65 -14.08
CA GLY A 154 -6.90 6.72 -15.08
C GLY A 154 -5.69 7.63 -14.82
N GLY A 155 -5.21 7.67 -13.57
CA GLY A 155 -4.03 8.45 -13.20
C GLY A 155 -2.75 7.88 -13.80
N ARG A 156 -1.78 8.76 -14.07
CA ARG A 156 -0.41 8.46 -14.44
C ARG A 156 0.48 9.08 -13.39
N THR A 157 1.20 8.25 -12.64
CA THR A 157 2.01 8.72 -11.52
C THR A 157 3.47 8.85 -11.93
N TYR A 158 4.06 9.99 -11.60
CA TYR A 158 5.44 10.33 -11.93
C TYR A 158 6.26 10.37 -10.65
N LEU A 159 7.34 9.56 -10.60
CA LEU A 159 8.07 9.28 -9.37
C LEU A 159 9.12 10.31 -8.96
N ASN A 160 9.48 11.26 -9.83
CA ASN A 160 10.56 12.24 -9.63
C ASN A 160 11.86 11.66 -9.02
N GLY A 161 12.27 10.46 -9.45
CA GLY A 161 13.49 9.81 -8.99
C GLY A 161 13.34 8.96 -7.73
N ASN A 162 12.15 8.84 -7.14
CA ASN A 162 11.87 7.85 -6.11
C ASN A 162 12.02 6.42 -6.63
N LYS A 163 12.35 5.49 -5.72
CA LYS A 163 12.45 4.07 -6.04
C LYS A 163 11.05 3.53 -6.39
N PRO A 164 10.87 2.80 -7.51
CA PRO A 164 9.59 2.15 -7.79
C PRO A 164 9.37 0.95 -6.87
N PHE A 165 8.11 0.53 -6.70
CA PHE A 165 7.78 -0.71 -5.99
C PHE A 165 8.24 -1.95 -6.76
N GLY A 166 8.13 -1.93 -8.09
CA GLY A 166 8.71 -2.98 -8.92
C GLY A 166 8.84 -2.57 -10.37
N LYS A 167 9.65 -3.34 -11.10
CA LYS A 167 9.70 -3.33 -12.55
C LYS A 167 8.52 -4.13 -13.09
N VAL A 168 7.83 -3.57 -14.08
CA VAL A 168 6.69 -4.25 -14.72
C VAL A 168 7.21 -5.34 -15.64
N LEU A 169 6.80 -6.59 -15.38
CA LEU A 169 7.01 -7.75 -16.27
C LEU A 169 5.85 -7.93 -17.23
N TYR A 170 4.63 -7.62 -16.78
CA TYR A 170 3.40 -7.59 -17.57
C TYR A 170 2.46 -6.53 -16.97
N GLY A 171 1.70 -5.82 -17.80
CA GLY A 171 0.83 -4.71 -17.39
C GLY A 171 1.39 -3.34 -17.81
N ALA A 172 0.85 -2.27 -17.23
CA ALA A 172 1.20 -0.89 -17.56
C ALA A 172 1.91 -0.14 -16.41
N GLY A 173 1.54 -0.41 -15.15
CA GLY A 173 2.15 0.20 -13.97
C GLY A 173 1.81 1.69 -13.85
N ASN A 174 2.73 2.48 -13.30
CA ASN A 174 2.46 3.85 -12.89
C ASN A 174 1.89 4.74 -14.00
N ASP A 175 2.41 4.61 -15.21
CA ASP A 175 2.10 5.50 -16.33
C ASP A 175 1.94 4.82 -17.70
N GLY A 176 2.12 3.50 -17.79
CA GLY A 176 2.08 2.75 -19.05
C GLY A 176 3.26 3.03 -20.00
N LYS A 177 4.29 3.76 -19.56
CA LYS A 177 5.42 4.21 -20.40
C LYS A 177 6.78 3.90 -19.78
N SER A 178 6.92 4.12 -18.48
CA SER A 178 8.16 3.99 -17.71
C SER A 178 8.61 2.54 -17.52
N GLY A 179 7.68 1.58 -17.54
CA GLY A 179 7.95 0.17 -17.25
C GLY A 179 8.11 -0.12 -15.75
N TYR A 180 7.65 0.78 -14.88
CA TYR A 180 7.72 0.65 -13.43
C TYR A 180 6.37 0.91 -12.78
N GLU A 181 6.17 0.29 -11.62
CA GLU A 181 4.95 0.43 -10.84
C GLU A 181 5.23 0.78 -9.39
N GLY A 182 4.34 1.61 -8.84
CA GLY A 182 4.28 2.05 -7.46
C GLY A 182 5.48 2.89 -7.05
N VAL A 183 5.58 3.14 -5.76
CA VAL A 183 6.70 3.84 -5.12
C VAL A 183 7.11 3.12 -3.84
N VAL A 184 8.40 3.18 -3.54
CA VAL A 184 8.97 2.86 -2.24
C VAL A 184 9.67 4.11 -1.71
N TYR A 185 9.21 4.61 -0.58
CA TYR A 185 9.85 5.71 0.15
C TYR A 185 9.99 5.32 1.62
N LYS A 186 11.22 5.01 2.06
CA LYS A 186 11.45 4.37 3.37
C LYS A 186 10.60 3.10 3.51
N ASN A 187 9.67 3.06 4.47
CA ASN A 187 8.74 1.96 4.71
C ASN A 187 7.33 2.21 4.14
N VAL A 188 7.21 3.21 3.26
CA VAL A 188 5.99 3.49 2.49
C VAL A 188 6.03 2.70 1.19
N ILE A 189 5.00 1.91 0.94
CA ILE A 189 4.67 1.34 -0.36
C ILE A 189 3.39 2.00 -0.87
N GLY A 190 3.48 2.67 -2.01
CA GLY A 190 2.32 3.16 -2.75
C GLY A 190 2.15 2.36 -4.04
N THR A 191 0.94 1.92 -4.37
CA THR A 191 0.72 1.10 -5.58
C THR A 191 -0.71 1.18 -6.10
N TYR A 192 -0.88 0.93 -7.39
CA TYR A 192 -2.15 0.72 -8.09
C TYR A 192 -2.63 -0.73 -8.07
N LEU A 193 -1.86 -1.66 -7.51
CA LEU A 193 -2.26 -3.06 -7.45
C LEU A 193 -3.44 -3.26 -6.48
N HIS A 194 -4.52 -3.78 -7.03
CA HIS A 194 -5.76 -4.12 -6.35
C HIS A 194 -6.00 -5.63 -6.27
N GLY A 195 -7.05 -6.04 -5.57
CA GLY A 195 -7.52 -7.42 -5.63
C GLY A 195 -8.41 -7.85 -4.47
N PRO A 196 -7.92 -7.96 -3.23
CA PRO A 196 -6.77 -7.32 -2.55
C PRO A 196 -5.34 -7.71 -3.01
N LEU A 197 -4.37 -6.82 -2.79
CA LEU A 197 -2.94 -7.01 -3.07
C LEU A 197 -2.33 -8.12 -2.20
N LEU A 198 -2.44 -8.02 -0.89
CA LEU A 198 -1.59 -8.76 0.05
C LEU A 198 -1.80 -10.29 0.08
N PRO A 199 -3.03 -10.85 -0.06
CA PRO A 199 -3.23 -12.30 0.01
C PRO A 199 -2.52 -13.11 -1.06
N LYS A 200 -2.27 -12.56 -2.26
CA LYS A 200 -1.50 -13.24 -3.32
C LYS A 200 0.00 -12.94 -3.26
N ASN A 201 0.40 -12.05 -2.37
CA ASN A 201 1.76 -11.53 -2.26
C ASN A 201 2.22 -11.66 -0.80
N PRO A 202 2.37 -12.90 -0.29
CA PRO A 202 2.62 -13.16 1.13
C PRO A 202 3.92 -12.51 1.62
N GLN A 203 4.95 -12.48 0.78
CA GLN A 203 6.22 -11.84 1.10
C GLN A 203 6.13 -10.32 1.24
N VAL A 204 5.22 -9.66 0.49
CA VAL A 204 4.95 -8.22 0.67
C VAL A 204 4.25 -7.98 2.01
N SER A 205 3.32 -8.86 2.37
CA SER A 205 2.66 -8.80 3.69
C SER A 205 3.68 -8.94 4.82
N ASP A 206 4.58 -9.90 4.70
CA ASP A 206 5.64 -10.15 5.68
C ASP A 206 6.66 -9.02 5.74
N TYR A 207 7.01 -8.42 4.60
CA TYR A 207 7.86 -7.24 4.55
C TYR A 207 7.28 -6.11 5.41
N LEU A 208 5.98 -5.79 5.24
CA LEU A 208 5.31 -4.75 6.02
C LEU A 208 5.29 -5.07 7.52
N ILE A 209 4.96 -6.31 7.89
CA ILE A 209 4.95 -6.76 9.29
C ILE A 209 6.35 -6.70 9.89
N GLN A 210 7.36 -7.18 9.16
CA GLN A 210 8.74 -7.19 9.63
C GLN A 210 9.24 -5.77 9.85
N LYS A 211 8.99 -4.83 8.94
CA LYS A 211 9.39 -3.43 9.11
C LYS A 211 8.70 -2.76 10.31
N ALA A 212 7.44 -3.09 10.56
CA ALA A 212 6.70 -2.56 11.70
C ALA A 212 7.26 -3.08 13.03
N LEU A 213 7.57 -4.38 13.10
CA LEU A 213 8.22 -4.99 14.26
C LEU A 213 9.64 -4.47 14.46
N GLU A 214 10.41 -4.30 13.38
CA GLU A 214 11.77 -3.78 13.42
C GLU A 214 11.81 -2.37 14.01
N ARG A 215 10.89 -1.52 13.59
CA ARG A 215 10.74 -0.17 14.15
C ARG A 215 10.39 -0.20 15.65
N LYS A 216 9.54 -1.13 16.08
CA LYS A 216 9.00 -1.17 17.46
C LYS A 216 9.91 -1.87 18.47
N TYR A 217 10.60 -2.93 18.04
CA TYR A 217 11.32 -3.86 18.92
C TYR A 217 12.80 -4.04 18.58
N GLY A 218 13.30 -3.42 17.51
CA GLY A 218 14.65 -3.65 16.98
C GLY A 218 14.69 -4.87 16.06
N GLU A 219 15.88 -5.43 15.80
CA GLU A 219 16.02 -6.53 14.82
C GLU A 219 15.11 -7.73 15.13
N VAL A 220 14.21 -8.04 14.20
CA VAL A 220 13.26 -9.16 14.29
C VAL A 220 13.35 -10.00 13.02
N GLN A 221 13.35 -11.31 13.20
CA GLN A 221 13.22 -12.28 12.11
C GLN A 221 11.87 -12.99 12.23
N LEU A 222 11.04 -12.88 11.20
CA LEU A 222 9.77 -13.60 11.15
C LEU A 222 10.01 -15.10 10.94
N MET A 223 9.29 -15.93 11.69
CA MET A 223 9.24 -17.36 11.40
C MET A 223 8.54 -17.57 10.05
N PRO A 224 9.05 -18.50 9.21
CA PRO A 224 8.40 -18.82 7.95
C PRO A 224 7.01 -19.41 8.19
N LEU A 225 6.08 -19.10 7.29
CA LEU A 225 4.76 -19.72 7.22
C LEU A 225 4.70 -20.66 6.02
N ASP A 226 3.74 -21.58 6.03
CA ASP A 226 3.42 -22.37 4.85
C ASP A 226 2.61 -21.52 3.87
N ASP A 227 3.28 -20.95 2.88
CA ASP A 227 2.70 -20.10 1.84
C ASP A 227 2.33 -20.90 0.57
N SER A 228 2.14 -22.23 0.67
CA SER A 228 1.91 -23.09 -0.50
C SER A 228 0.69 -22.66 -1.34
N GLN A 229 -0.41 -22.24 -0.69
CA GLN A 229 -1.63 -21.82 -1.38
C GLN A 229 -1.49 -20.44 -2.02
N GLU A 230 -0.89 -19.49 -1.30
CA GLU A 230 -0.59 -18.16 -1.78
C GLU A 230 0.37 -18.23 -2.98
N LYS A 231 1.38 -19.11 -2.92
CA LYS A 231 2.30 -19.36 -4.01
C LYS A 231 1.60 -19.95 -5.22
N GLU A 232 0.72 -20.94 -5.07
CA GLU A 232 -0.04 -21.51 -6.19
C GLU A 232 -0.92 -20.43 -6.86
N ALA A 233 -1.59 -19.58 -6.06
CA ALA A 233 -2.40 -18.48 -6.56
C ALA A 233 -1.56 -17.41 -7.28
N ASN A 234 -0.35 -17.14 -6.80
CA ASN A 234 0.60 -16.21 -7.41
C ASN A 234 1.16 -16.77 -8.73
N ASP A 235 1.72 -17.98 -8.69
CA ASP A 235 2.30 -18.70 -9.83
C ASP A 235 1.29 -18.82 -10.98
N TYR A 236 0.01 -19.08 -10.67
CA TYR A 236 -1.05 -19.12 -11.68
C TYR A 236 -1.15 -17.81 -12.47
N ILE A 237 -1.07 -16.65 -11.79
CA ILE A 237 -1.08 -15.35 -12.47
C ILE A 237 0.23 -15.13 -13.22
N TYR A 238 1.37 -15.37 -12.57
CA TYR A 238 2.69 -15.21 -13.18
C TYR A 238 2.82 -16.01 -14.48
N HIS A 239 2.59 -17.32 -14.46
CA HIS A 239 2.72 -18.20 -15.63
C HIS A 239 1.68 -17.93 -16.73
N ARG A 240 0.55 -17.31 -16.38
CA ARG A 240 -0.47 -16.95 -17.36
C ARG A 240 -0.04 -15.74 -18.21
N PHE A 241 0.68 -14.79 -17.61
CA PHE A 241 0.95 -13.49 -18.23
C PHE A 241 2.42 -13.25 -18.58
N VAL A 242 3.36 -13.81 -17.81
CA VAL A 242 4.80 -13.74 -18.06
C VAL A 242 5.25 -15.04 -18.73
N LYS A 243 5.87 -14.92 -19.92
CA LYS A 243 6.36 -16.04 -20.74
C LYS A 243 7.87 -16.13 -20.74
#